data_AF-A0A0A1V3D6-F1
#
_entry.id   AF-A0A0A1V3D6-F1
#
_cell.length_a   1.000
_cell.length_b   1.000
_cell.length_c   1.000
_cell.angle_alpha   90.00
_cell.angle_beta   90.00
_cell.angle_gamma   90.00
#
_symmetry.space_group_name_H-M   'P 1'
#
loop_
_entity.id
_entity.type
_entity.pdbx_description
1 polymer ?
#
loop_
_entity_poly.entity_id
_entity_poly.type
_entity_poly.pdbx_seq_one_letter_code
_entity_poly.pdbx_strand_id
1 'polypeptide(L)'
;MKRSFSDVDNDVESQLRPARANGFNPKRQKQYGTGKHKAKEGSLEYSRKRARNIERLLHRKKDLPANVQNDLQRELESHKSTVSDKSFLKRRSAMIAKYHMVRFFGTEDADDLKRQLHIAEVDEAYTIYHPHLDPYISLYGNSKSEGNDKGEDAAEDDSETKQTRAAAKAALDAKRPPMWSVVEKTMEEGPEALKQLRERRSADDSAHSAPATKKHSPTTRTSSNKPDSRQRHEQAHDQQSRAGAKDKASKQQKGEQPQLNRRERRRLMRETIAAEPDEDDDGGFFEEM
;
A
#
# COMPACT_ATOMS: atom_id res chain seq x y z
N MET A 1 0.62 -31.53 21.35
CA MET A 1 1.40 -32.05 20.20
C MET A 1 0.71 -31.67 18.90
N LYS A 2 1.35 -30.83 18.07
CA LYS A 2 0.97 -30.55 16.68
C LYS A 2 1.53 -31.69 15.82
N ARG A 3 0.70 -32.33 14.99
CA ARG A 3 1.14 -33.39 14.06
C ARG A 3 1.79 -32.73 12.84
N SER A 4 3.00 -33.16 12.46
CA SER A 4 3.76 -32.63 11.32
C SER A 4 3.21 -33.17 10.00
N PHE A 5 3.33 -32.36 8.96
CA PHE A 5 2.75 -32.53 7.61
C PHE A 5 3.39 -33.68 6.78
N SER A 6 4.22 -34.53 7.39
CA SER A 6 5.01 -35.56 6.70
C SER A 6 4.42 -36.98 6.78
N ASP A 7 3.22 -37.16 7.34
CA ASP A 7 2.62 -38.47 7.63
C ASP A 7 1.41 -38.80 6.72
N VAL A 8 1.28 -38.16 5.56
CA VAL A 8 0.10 -38.27 4.68
C VAL A 8 0.40 -38.84 3.29
N ASP A 9 1.61 -39.34 3.01
CA ASP A 9 1.91 -39.87 1.67
C ASP A 9 2.90 -41.05 1.68
N ASN A 10 2.57 -42.14 2.39
CA ASN A 10 3.11 -43.46 2.04
C ASN A 10 2.32 -44.57 2.73
N ASP A 11 1.29 -45.13 2.08
CA ASP A 11 0.80 -46.49 2.36
C ASP A 11 -0.18 -46.90 1.23
N VAL A 12 0.39 -47.06 0.04
CA VAL A 12 -0.20 -47.91 -1.01
C VAL A 12 0.49 -49.27 -0.87
N GLU A 13 -0.24 -50.27 -0.38
CA GLU A 13 -0.27 -51.67 -0.83
C GLU A 13 -0.47 -52.68 0.32
N SER A 14 -1.55 -53.47 0.19
CA SER A 14 -1.77 -54.81 0.75
C SER A 14 -1.86 -55.02 2.27
N GLN A 15 -3.08 -54.96 2.82
CA GLN A 15 -3.55 -56.00 3.76
C GLN A 15 -5.05 -56.32 3.58
N LEU A 16 -5.30 -57.62 3.38
CA LEU A 16 -6.58 -58.29 3.21
C LEU A 16 -7.56 -57.96 4.36
N ARG A 17 -8.71 -57.35 4.05
CA ARG A 17 -9.84 -57.22 4.98
C ARG A 17 -10.89 -58.30 4.69
N PRO A 18 -11.44 -58.99 5.71
CA PRO A 18 -12.42 -60.05 5.49
C PRO A 18 -13.75 -59.48 4.99
N ALA A 19 -14.39 -60.25 4.10
CA ALA A 19 -15.66 -59.95 3.47
C ALA A 19 -16.75 -59.67 4.51
N ARG A 20 -17.30 -58.45 4.50
CA ARG A 20 -18.51 -58.13 5.26
C ARG A 20 -19.71 -58.78 4.57
N ALA A 21 -20.28 -59.77 5.24
CA ALA A 21 -21.50 -60.44 4.82
C ALA A 21 -22.64 -59.42 4.58
N ASN A 22 -23.22 -59.47 3.38
CA ASN A 22 -24.42 -58.73 3.02
C ASN A 22 -25.60 -59.17 3.87
N GLY A 23 -25.93 -58.40 4.91
CA GLY A 23 -27.22 -58.48 5.59
C GLY A 23 -28.33 -57.93 4.68
N PHE A 24 -28.91 -58.80 3.83
CA PHE A 24 -30.14 -58.51 3.12
C PHE A 24 -31.29 -58.41 4.14
N ASN A 25 -31.69 -57.18 4.48
CA ASN A 25 -32.80 -56.92 5.40
C ASN A 25 -34.08 -56.61 4.59
N PRO A 26 -35.01 -57.57 4.41
CA PRO A 26 -36.16 -57.42 3.50
C PRO A 26 -37.21 -56.40 3.96
N LYS A 27 -37.06 -55.79 5.15
CA LYS A 27 -38.03 -54.82 5.70
C LYS A 27 -37.76 -53.35 5.34
N ARG A 28 -36.76 -53.06 4.49
CA ARG A 28 -36.50 -51.70 3.95
C ARG A 28 -36.97 -51.52 2.51
N GLN A 29 -37.98 -52.26 2.05
CA GLN A 29 -38.71 -51.88 0.84
C GLN A 29 -39.51 -50.61 1.13
N LYS A 30 -38.87 -49.45 0.94
CA LYS A 30 -39.58 -48.17 0.79
C LYS A 30 -40.53 -48.36 -0.38
N GLN A 31 -41.83 -48.43 -0.11
CA GLN A 31 -42.84 -48.33 -1.15
C GLN A 31 -42.65 -46.97 -1.82
N TYR A 32 -42.10 -46.99 -3.03
CA TYR A 32 -41.96 -45.78 -3.84
C TYR A 32 -43.37 -45.26 -4.10
N GLY A 33 -43.71 -44.14 -3.45
CA GLY A 33 -45.01 -43.49 -3.55
C GLY A 33 -45.50 -43.41 -4.99
N THR A 34 -46.68 -43.98 -5.20
CA THR A 34 -47.43 -43.99 -6.45
C THR A 34 -47.98 -42.59 -6.70
N GLY A 35 -47.15 -41.70 -7.24
CA GLY A 35 -47.59 -40.32 -7.49
C GLY A 35 -46.49 -39.44 -8.07
N LYS A 36 -45.89 -39.81 -9.22
CA LYS A 36 -44.93 -38.93 -9.88
C LYS A 36 -45.68 -37.72 -10.46
N HIS A 37 -45.61 -36.58 -9.77
CA HIS A 37 -46.11 -35.29 -10.27
C HIS A 37 -45.55 -35.03 -11.68
N LYS A 38 -46.44 -34.70 -12.63
CA LYS A 38 -46.05 -34.33 -13.98
C LYS A 38 -45.27 -33.02 -13.92
N ALA A 39 -44.21 -32.91 -14.72
CA ALA A 39 -43.43 -31.68 -14.78
C ALA A 39 -44.31 -30.56 -15.35
N LYS A 40 -44.34 -29.42 -14.67
CA LYS A 40 -45.09 -28.23 -15.14
C LYS A 40 -44.54 -27.78 -16.49
N GLU A 41 -45.44 -27.47 -17.42
CA GLU A 41 -45.09 -26.91 -18.72
C GLU A 41 -44.25 -25.63 -18.52
N GLY A 42 -43.19 -25.49 -19.32
CA GLY A 42 -42.15 -24.46 -19.15
C GLY A 42 -41.00 -24.81 -18.20
N SER A 43 -41.11 -25.89 -17.40
CA SER A 43 -40.01 -26.37 -16.58
C SER A 43 -38.87 -26.96 -17.43
N LEU A 44 -37.64 -26.90 -16.92
CA LEU A 44 -36.49 -27.60 -17.52
C LEU A 44 -36.72 -29.11 -17.60
N GLU A 45 -37.32 -29.69 -16.56
CA GLU A 45 -37.67 -31.12 -16.54
C GLU A 45 -38.72 -31.46 -17.60
N TYR A 46 -39.67 -30.56 -17.84
CA TYR A 46 -40.67 -30.72 -18.90
C TYR A 46 -39.98 -30.72 -20.26
N SER A 47 -39.15 -29.72 -20.53
CA SER A 47 -38.42 -29.59 -21.81
C SER A 47 -37.54 -30.81 -22.09
N ARG A 48 -36.80 -31.32 -21.08
CA ARG A 48 -36.01 -32.55 -21.22
C ARG A 48 -36.85 -33.80 -21.45
N LYS A 49 -38.02 -33.92 -20.83
CA LYS A 49 -38.91 -35.08 -21.01
C LYS A 49 -39.60 -35.03 -22.37
N ARG A 50 -40.07 -33.84 -22.78
CA ARG A 50 -40.73 -33.61 -24.06
C ARG A 50 -39.78 -33.88 -25.23
N ALA A 51 -38.56 -33.33 -25.20
CA ALA A 51 -37.53 -33.61 -26.20
C ALA A 51 -37.29 -35.12 -26.39
N ARG A 52 -37.08 -35.87 -25.29
CA ARG A 52 -36.88 -37.33 -25.33
C ARG A 52 -38.09 -38.10 -25.86
N ASN A 53 -39.30 -37.65 -25.55
CA ASN A 53 -40.51 -38.31 -26.04
C ASN A 53 -40.67 -38.09 -27.56
N ILE A 54 -40.45 -36.86 -28.03
CA ILE A 54 -40.49 -36.53 -29.46
C ILE A 54 -39.41 -37.30 -30.23
N GLU A 55 -38.17 -37.34 -29.72
CA GLU A 55 -37.09 -38.14 -30.33
C GLU A 55 -37.48 -39.61 -30.47
N ARG A 56 -37.99 -40.23 -29.40
CA ARG A 56 -38.44 -41.63 -29.43
C ARG A 56 -39.60 -41.83 -30.41
N LEU A 57 -40.51 -40.88 -30.50
CA LEU A 57 -41.64 -40.93 -31.42
C LEU A 57 -41.17 -40.90 -32.87
N LEU A 58 -40.28 -39.98 -33.22
CA LEU A 58 -39.69 -39.84 -34.55
C LEU A 58 -38.85 -41.07 -34.95
N HIS A 59 -38.10 -41.66 -34.00
CA HIS A 59 -37.35 -42.89 -34.26
C HIS A 59 -38.24 -44.12 -34.46
N ARG A 60 -39.37 -44.20 -33.74
CA ARG A 60 -40.28 -45.37 -33.78
C ARG A 60 -41.23 -45.34 -34.97
N LYS A 61 -41.78 -44.18 -35.32
CA LYS A 61 -42.80 -44.05 -36.36
C LYS A 61 -42.27 -43.14 -37.47
N LYS A 62 -41.78 -43.75 -38.55
CA LYS A 62 -41.24 -43.04 -39.72
C LYS A 62 -42.32 -42.67 -40.74
N ASP A 63 -43.49 -43.31 -40.66
CA ASP A 63 -44.61 -43.14 -41.60
C ASP A 63 -45.57 -41.99 -41.20
N LEU A 64 -45.08 -40.99 -40.47
CA LEU A 64 -45.91 -39.84 -40.11
C LEU A 64 -46.07 -38.89 -41.31
N PRO A 65 -47.22 -38.21 -41.47
CA PRO A 65 -47.37 -37.15 -42.46
C PRO A 65 -46.32 -36.05 -42.29
N ALA A 66 -45.79 -35.52 -43.39
CA ALA A 66 -44.68 -34.56 -43.37
C ALA A 66 -44.96 -33.32 -42.50
N ASN A 67 -46.18 -32.78 -42.54
CA ASN A 67 -46.56 -31.62 -41.71
C ASN A 67 -46.33 -31.89 -40.21
N VAL A 68 -46.73 -33.06 -39.73
CA VAL A 68 -46.59 -33.45 -38.32
C VAL A 68 -45.12 -33.71 -37.98
N GLN A 69 -44.34 -34.27 -38.90
CA GLN A 69 -42.91 -34.46 -38.70
C GLN A 69 -42.19 -33.12 -38.53
N ASN A 70 -42.48 -32.15 -39.39
CA ASN A 70 -41.88 -30.82 -39.34
C ASN A 70 -42.22 -30.08 -38.03
N ASP A 71 -43.48 -30.19 -37.57
CA ASP A 71 -43.90 -29.63 -36.28
C ASP A 71 -43.16 -30.25 -35.10
N LEU A 72 -43.03 -31.58 -35.09
CA LEU A 72 -42.31 -32.31 -34.05
C LEU A 72 -40.81 -31.99 -34.07
N GLN A 73 -40.20 -31.84 -35.25
CA GLN A 73 -38.79 -31.45 -35.38
C GLN A 73 -38.55 -30.03 -34.87
N ARG A 74 -39.38 -29.07 -35.27
CA ARG A 74 -39.31 -27.68 -34.76
C ARG A 74 -39.46 -27.62 -33.24
N GLU A 75 -40.41 -28.38 -32.70
CA GLU A 75 -40.64 -28.45 -31.26
C GLU A 75 -39.44 -29.08 -30.52
N LEU A 76 -38.88 -30.16 -31.07
CA LEU A 76 -37.70 -30.84 -30.54
C LEU A 76 -36.49 -29.91 -30.51
N GLU A 77 -36.26 -29.15 -31.58
CA GLU A 77 -35.17 -28.17 -31.65
C GLU A 77 -35.33 -27.08 -30.59
N SER A 78 -36.53 -26.53 -30.44
CA SER A 78 -36.84 -25.55 -29.39
C SER A 78 -36.55 -26.11 -27.99
N HIS A 79 -37.03 -27.31 -27.68
CA HIS A 79 -36.75 -27.93 -26.39
C HIS A 79 -35.27 -28.26 -26.18
N LYS A 80 -34.53 -28.66 -27.23
CA LYS A 80 -33.08 -28.86 -27.15
C LYS A 80 -32.33 -27.57 -26.85
N SER A 81 -32.67 -26.48 -27.54
CA SER A 81 -32.10 -25.15 -27.29
C SER A 81 -32.35 -24.69 -25.85
N THR A 82 -33.60 -24.78 -25.36
CA THR A 82 -33.88 -24.38 -23.96
C THR A 82 -33.10 -25.20 -22.91
N VAL A 83 -32.81 -26.47 -23.21
CA VAL A 83 -32.01 -27.34 -22.34
C VAL A 83 -30.52 -26.96 -22.39
N SER A 84 -29.99 -26.64 -23.57
CA SER A 84 -28.61 -26.17 -23.71
C SER A 84 -28.40 -24.81 -23.05
N ASP A 85 -29.33 -23.88 -23.20
CA ASP A 85 -29.20 -22.53 -22.64
C ASP A 85 -29.19 -22.57 -21.12
N LYS A 86 -30.04 -23.41 -20.53
CA LYS A 86 -30.09 -23.61 -19.07
C LYS A 86 -28.83 -24.31 -18.55
N SER A 87 -28.27 -25.27 -19.29
CA SER A 87 -27.00 -25.91 -18.89
C SER A 87 -25.82 -24.94 -19.02
N PHE A 88 -25.81 -24.11 -20.08
CA PHE A 88 -24.85 -23.03 -20.27
C PHE A 88 -24.95 -21.98 -19.17
N LEU A 89 -26.15 -21.50 -18.83
CA LEU A 89 -26.36 -20.50 -17.79
C LEU A 89 -25.87 -21.00 -16.44
N LYS A 90 -26.09 -22.30 -16.13
CA LYS A 90 -25.55 -22.94 -14.92
C LYS A 90 -24.02 -22.99 -14.92
N ARG A 91 -23.40 -23.31 -16.06
CA ARG A 91 -21.94 -23.30 -16.21
C ARG A 91 -21.38 -21.88 -16.09
N ARG A 92 -22.04 -20.91 -16.73
CA ARG A 92 -21.71 -19.48 -16.66
C ARG A 92 -21.80 -18.96 -15.23
N SER A 93 -22.89 -19.23 -14.51
CA SER A 93 -23.03 -18.79 -13.12
C SER A 93 -21.97 -19.42 -12.21
N ALA A 94 -21.63 -20.70 -12.44
CA ALA A 94 -20.54 -21.35 -11.71
C ALA A 94 -19.17 -20.71 -12.02
N MET A 95 -18.90 -20.38 -13.28
CA MET A 95 -17.67 -19.68 -13.67
C MET A 95 -17.60 -18.27 -13.08
N ILE A 96 -18.71 -17.52 -13.13
CA ILE A 96 -18.79 -16.19 -12.51
C ILE A 96 -18.49 -16.31 -11.02
N ALA A 97 -19.15 -17.22 -10.30
CA ALA A 97 -18.91 -17.42 -8.87
C ALA A 97 -17.45 -17.80 -8.56
N LYS A 98 -16.85 -18.68 -9.37
CA LYS A 98 -15.44 -19.11 -9.19
C LYS A 98 -14.45 -17.96 -9.31
N TYR A 99 -14.67 -17.03 -10.25
CA TYR A 99 -13.72 -15.96 -10.56
C TYR A 99 -14.13 -14.58 -10.02
N HIS A 100 -15.31 -14.45 -9.42
CA HIS A 100 -15.82 -13.17 -8.90
C HIS A 100 -14.85 -12.54 -7.91
N MET A 101 -14.36 -13.31 -6.94
CA MET A 101 -13.45 -12.83 -5.90
C MET A 101 -12.14 -12.29 -6.50
N VAL A 102 -11.49 -13.07 -7.36
CA VAL A 102 -10.21 -12.68 -7.98
C VAL A 102 -10.38 -11.46 -8.88
N ARG A 103 -11.46 -11.42 -9.67
CA ARG A 103 -11.74 -10.27 -10.54
C ARG A 103 -11.99 -9.00 -9.72
N PHE A 104 -12.76 -9.10 -8.65
CA PHE A 104 -13.16 -7.96 -7.84
C PHE A 104 -12.02 -7.42 -6.97
N PHE A 105 -11.35 -8.28 -6.21
CA PHE A 105 -10.20 -7.86 -5.41
C PHE A 105 -9.05 -7.32 -6.27
N GLY A 106 -8.80 -7.94 -7.43
CA GLY A 106 -7.79 -7.42 -8.35
C GLY A 106 -8.13 -6.05 -8.94
N THR A 107 -9.41 -5.71 -9.11
CA THR A 107 -9.82 -4.39 -9.60
C THR A 107 -9.82 -3.31 -8.53
N GLU A 108 -10.28 -3.63 -7.31
CA GLU A 108 -10.26 -2.67 -6.20
C GLU A 108 -8.83 -2.29 -5.84
N ASP A 109 -7.94 -3.28 -5.73
CA ASP A 109 -6.52 -3.03 -5.49
C ASP A 109 -5.90 -2.19 -6.61
N ALA A 110 -6.24 -2.45 -7.88
CA ALA A 110 -5.68 -1.70 -9.00
C ALA A 110 -6.09 -0.21 -8.99
N ASP A 111 -7.33 0.09 -8.66
CA ASP A 111 -7.80 1.48 -8.61
C ASP A 111 -7.21 2.23 -7.41
N ASP A 112 -7.04 1.55 -6.26
CA ASP A 112 -6.35 2.13 -5.10
C ASP A 112 -4.86 2.36 -5.35
N LEU A 113 -4.19 1.44 -6.07
CA LEU A 113 -2.81 1.64 -6.49
C LEU A 113 -2.66 2.83 -7.44
N LYS A 114 -3.60 3.03 -8.38
CA LYS A 114 -3.58 4.21 -9.26
C LYS A 114 -3.72 5.51 -8.47
N ARG A 115 -4.61 5.53 -7.47
CA ARG A 115 -4.76 6.70 -6.57
C ARG A 115 -3.47 6.98 -5.80
N GLN A 116 -2.86 5.94 -5.22
CA GLN A 116 -1.59 6.07 -4.49
C GLN A 116 -0.45 6.56 -5.39
N LEU A 117 -0.39 6.05 -6.63
CA LEU A 117 0.58 6.48 -7.63
C LEU A 117 0.41 7.96 -7.96
N HIS A 118 -0.82 8.42 -8.22
CA HIS A 118 -1.10 9.84 -8.48
C HIS A 118 -0.66 10.73 -7.31
N ILE A 119 -0.96 10.34 -6.06
CA ILE A 119 -0.51 11.09 -4.88
C ILE A 119 1.03 11.16 -4.83
N ALA A 120 1.71 10.05 -5.10
CA ALA A 120 3.17 9.99 -5.10
C ALA A 120 3.80 10.87 -6.20
N GLU A 121 3.21 10.90 -7.40
CA GLU A 121 3.64 11.77 -8.50
C GLU A 121 3.48 13.25 -8.15
N VAL A 122 2.35 13.62 -7.54
CA VAL A 122 2.13 15.00 -7.05
C VAL A 122 3.08 15.33 -5.89
N ASP A 123 3.34 14.39 -4.99
CA ASP A 123 4.31 14.57 -3.89
C ASP A 123 5.72 14.82 -4.45
N GLU A 124 6.17 14.08 -5.46
CA GLU A 124 7.45 14.33 -6.16
C GLU A 124 7.46 15.74 -6.77
N ALA A 125 6.43 16.08 -7.55
CA ALA A 125 6.31 17.40 -8.17
C ALA A 125 6.31 18.52 -7.13
N TYR A 126 5.65 18.33 -5.98
CA TYR A 126 5.65 19.27 -4.87
C TYR A 126 7.07 19.52 -4.35
N THR A 127 7.88 18.48 -4.19
CA THR A 127 9.27 18.68 -3.71
C THR A 127 10.16 19.42 -4.71
N ILE A 128 9.90 19.28 -6.01
CA ILE A 128 10.73 19.86 -7.09
C ILE A 128 10.28 21.29 -7.45
N TYR A 129 8.97 21.52 -7.51
CA TYR A 129 8.36 22.73 -8.07
C TYR A 129 7.70 23.63 -7.01
N HIS A 130 7.92 23.36 -5.72
CA HIS A 130 7.50 24.28 -4.66
C HIS A 130 8.08 25.68 -4.88
N PRO A 131 7.25 26.75 -4.79
CA PRO A 131 7.71 28.13 -4.96
C PRO A 131 8.90 28.45 -4.07
N HIS A 132 10.01 28.90 -4.67
CA HIS A 132 11.25 29.14 -3.94
C HIS A 132 11.17 30.27 -2.90
N LEU A 133 10.23 31.20 -3.09
CA LEU A 133 10.04 32.33 -2.18
C LEU A 133 9.14 31.99 -0.98
N ASP A 134 8.37 30.90 -1.07
CA ASP A 134 7.47 30.48 0.00
C ASP A 134 8.18 29.49 0.94
N PRO A 135 7.94 29.52 2.27
CA PRO A 135 8.49 28.54 3.19
C PRO A 135 8.04 27.11 2.83
N TYR A 136 9.00 26.20 2.67
CA TYR A 136 8.70 24.81 2.34
C TYR A 136 8.06 24.07 3.54
N ILE A 137 6.90 23.44 3.29
CA ILE A 137 6.22 22.59 4.27
C ILE A 137 6.47 21.13 3.90
N SER A 138 7.23 20.42 4.74
CA SER A 138 7.57 19.01 4.51
C SER A 138 6.32 18.10 4.56
N LEU A 139 6.17 17.23 3.56
CA LEU A 139 5.04 16.30 3.46
C LEU A 139 5.12 15.11 4.43
N TYR A 140 6.35 14.67 4.75
CA TYR A 140 6.59 13.45 5.52
C TYR A 140 7.19 13.71 6.91
N GLY A 141 7.21 14.98 7.38
CA GLY A 141 7.72 15.34 8.70
C GLY A 141 6.73 15.10 9.85
N ASN A 142 5.44 15.11 9.54
CA ASN A 142 4.35 15.12 10.51
C ASN A 142 3.90 13.71 10.93
N SER A 143 4.38 12.66 10.26
CA SER A 143 4.04 11.27 10.56
C SER A 143 4.84 10.67 11.72
N LYS A 144 5.97 11.29 12.10
CA LYS A 144 6.84 10.84 13.20
C LYS A 144 6.48 11.41 14.57
N SER A 145 5.61 12.43 14.69
CA SER A 145 5.34 13.09 15.97
C SER A 145 4.23 12.47 16.81
N GLU A 146 3.49 11.49 16.29
CA GLU A 146 2.51 10.72 17.07
C GLU A 146 2.89 9.24 17.11
N GLY A 147 3.92 8.92 17.91
CA GLY A 147 4.11 7.60 18.48
C GLY A 147 4.90 6.58 17.64
N ASN A 148 6.23 6.72 17.57
CA ASN A 148 7.12 5.54 17.60
C ASN A 148 8.55 5.95 18.01
N ASP A 149 8.74 6.23 19.30
CA ASP A 149 10.07 6.13 19.93
C ASP A 149 10.16 4.77 20.62
N LYS A 150 10.53 3.73 19.87
CA LYS A 150 11.18 2.51 20.39
C LYS A 150 11.76 1.66 19.25
N GLY A 151 13.08 1.54 19.28
CA GLY A 151 13.78 0.27 19.00
C GLY A 151 14.31 0.10 17.58
N GLU A 152 15.51 0.60 17.36
CA GLU A 152 16.51 -0.12 16.55
C GLU A 152 16.69 -1.51 17.21
N ASP A 153 16.33 -2.57 16.51
CA ASP A 153 17.05 -3.85 16.56
C ASP A 153 16.59 -4.74 15.40
N ALA A 154 17.58 -5.15 14.61
CA ALA A 154 17.45 -5.91 13.39
C ALA A 154 16.83 -7.29 13.63
N ALA A 155 15.77 -7.59 12.88
CA ALA A 155 15.39 -8.96 12.55
C ALA A 155 15.04 -8.98 11.06
N GLU A 156 16.07 -9.24 10.25
CA GLU A 156 15.87 -9.56 8.84
C GLU A 156 14.95 -10.78 8.70
N ASP A 157 14.15 -10.73 7.64
CA ASP A 157 13.31 -11.80 7.07
C ASP A 157 11.77 -11.66 7.29
N ASP A 158 11.09 -11.25 6.22
CA ASP A 158 9.62 -11.12 5.96
C ASP A 158 8.77 -10.11 6.76
N SER A 159 9.25 -9.50 7.85
CA SER A 159 8.46 -8.52 8.63
C SER A 159 8.66 -7.05 8.18
N GLU A 160 9.84 -6.74 7.64
CA GLU A 160 10.25 -5.37 7.31
C GLU A 160 9.55 -4.80 6.07
N THR A 161 9.29 -5.63 5.05
CA THR A 161 8.58 -5.22 3.83
C THR A 161 7.11 -4.87 4.08
N LYS A 162 6.47 -5.52 5.05
CA LYS A 162 5.08 -5.23 5.43
C LYS A 162 4.99 -3.95 6.26
N GLN A 163 5.94 -3.73 7.17
CA GLN A 163 6.02 -2.51 7.96
C GLN A 163 6.34 -1.28 7.10
N THR A 164 7.30 -1.39 6.19
CA THR A 164 7.66 -0.32 5.23
C THR A 164 6.48 0.01 4.29
N ARG A 165 5.77 -1.01 3.79
CA ARG A 165 4.55 -0.78 2.98
C ARG A 165 3.44 -0.10 3.76
N ALA A 166 3.23 -0.47 5.02
CA ALA A 166 2.22 0.15 5.87
C ALA A 166 2.57 1.61 6.20
N ALA A 167 3.85 1.89 6.50
CA ALA A 167 4.36 3.24 6.73
C ALA A 167 4.23 4.11 5.47
N ALA A 168 4.52 3.56 4.29
CA ALA A 168 4.35 4.27 3.02
C ALA A 168 2.87 4.61 2.75
N LYS A 169 1.94 3.68 3.00
CA LYS A 169 0.50 3.96 2.89
C LYS A 169 0.06 5.05 3.86
N ALA A 170 0.47 4.98 5.13
CA ALA A 170 0.15 5.99 6.13
C ALA A 170 0.69 7.39 5.75
N ALA A 171 1.85 7.45 5.10
CA ALA A 171 2.42 8.68 4.58
C ALA A 171 1.60 9.26 3.40
N LEU A 172 1.07 8.40 2.52
CA LEU A 172 0.18 8.82 1.42
C LEU A 172 -1.16 9.35 1.94
N ASP A 173 -1.68 8.79 3.03
CA ASP A 173 -2.97 9.17 3.62
C ASP A 173 -2.90 10.44 4.50
N ALA A 174 -1.71 10.98 4.77
CA ALA A 174 -1.55 12.16 5.62
C ALA A 174 -2.18 13.44 5.01
N LYS A 175 -2.62 14.38 5.86
CA LYS A 175 -3.23 15.64 5.39
C LYS A 175 -2.22 16.47 4.60
N ARG A 176 -2.54 16.76 3.33
CA ARG A 176 -1.67 17.53 2.43
C ARG A 176 -1.79 19.05 2.65
N PRO A 177 -0.67 19.81 2.54
CA PRO A 177 -0.70 21.27 2.63
C PRO A 177 -1.52 21.91 1.50
N PRO A 178 -2.07 23.13 1.68
CA PRO A 178 -2.87 23.80 0.64
C PRO A 178 -2.13 23.96 -0.70
N MET A 179 -0.82 24.21 -0.65
CA MET A 179 0.03 24.41 -1.83
C MET A 179 0.15 23.12 -2.68
N TRP A 180 -0.02 21.94 -2.07
CA TRP A 180 -0.05 20.66 -2.78
C TRP A 180 -1.18 20.58 -3.82
N SER A 181 -2.38 21.07 -3.48
CA SER A 181 -3.51 21.10 -4.42
C SER A 181 -3.32 22.09 -5.56
N VAL A 182 -2.47 23.11 -5.37
CA VAL A 182 -2.09 24.05 -6.43
C VAL A 182 -1.14 23.36 -7.41
N VAL A 183 -0.15 22.63 -6.88
CA VAL A 183 0.77 21.81 -7.69
C VAL A 183 0.03 20.75 -8.49
N GLU A 184 -0.96 20.07 -7.90
CA GLU A 184 -1.79 19.08 -8.61
C GLU A 184 -2.47 19.69 -9.85
N LYS A 185 -3.07 20.87 -9.72
CA LYS A 185 -3.72 21.57 -10.84
C LYS A 185 -2.73 22.06 -11.89
N THR A 186 -1.59 22.63 -11.47
CA THR A 186 -0.58 23.09 -12.44
C THR A 186 0.14 21.93 -13.12
N MET A 187 0.16 20.74 -12.50
CA MET A 187 0.64 19.51 -13.12
C MET A 187 -0.25 19.07 -14.30
N GLU A 188 -1.57 19.29 -14.22
CA GLU A 188 -2.50 19.05 -15.34
C GLU A 188 -2.28 20.02 -16.50
N GLU A 189 -1.87 21.26 -16.21
CA GLU A 189 -1.56 22.29 -17.22
C GLU A 189 -0.21 22.03 -17.94
N GLY A 190 0.72 21.32 -17.29
CA GLY A 190 1.94 20.80 -17.89
C GLY A 190 3.25 21.32 -17.25
N PRO A 191 4.41 20.88 -17.77
CA PRO A 191 5.71 21.12 -17.13
C PRO A 191 6.16 22.59 -17.13
N GLU A 192 5.71 23.38 -18.10
CA GLU A 192 6.01 24.82 -18.15
C GLU A 192 5.26 25.60 -17.06
N ALA A 193 4.02 25.20 -16.75
CA ALA A 193 3.23 25.80 -15.67
C ALA A 193 3.86 25.50 -14.29
N LEU A 194 4.38 24.28 -14.09
CA LEU A 194 5.12 23.90 -12.87
C LEU A 194 6.40 24.74 -12.69
N LYS A 195 7.17 24.97 -13.75
CA LYS A 195 8.34 25.88 -13.70
C LYS A 195 7.94 27.30 -13.35
N GLN A 196 6.85 27.80 -13.93
CA GLN A 196 6.34 29.15 -13.62
C GLN A 196 5.86 29.26 -12.16
N LEU A 197 5.21 28.22 -11.62
CA LEU A 197 4.82 28.16 -10.21
C LEU A 197 6.05 28.24 -9.30
N ARG A 198 7.11 27.51 -9.65
CA ARG A 198 8.38 27.51 -8.91
C ARG A 198 9.04 28.89 -8.86
N GLU A 199 9.00 29.62 -9.98
CA GLU A 199 9.57 30.97 -10.11
C GLU A 199 8.60 32.09 -9.69
N ARG A 200 7.39 31.76 -9.24
CA ARG A 200 6.34 32.73 -8.91
C ARG A 200 6.88 33.77 -7.94
N ARG A 201 6.89 35.02 -8.39
CA ARG A 201 7.16 36.18 -7.54
C ARG A 201 5.88 36.53 -6.79
N SER A 202 5.86 36.29 -5.49
CA SER A 202 4.80 36.79 -4.62
C SER A 202 4.68 38.32 -4.79
N ALA A 203 3.46 38.85 -4.72
CA ALA A 203 3.20 40.27 -5.02
C ALA A 203 4.00 41.23 -4.10
N ASP A 204 4.33 40.77 -2.90
CA ASP A 204 5.15 41.50 -1.91
C ASP A 204 6.60 41.71 -2.39
N ASP A 205 7.17 40.74 -3.12
CA ASP A 205 8.52 40.83 -3.68
C ASP A 205 8.57 41.51 -5.07
N SER A 206 7.46 41.44 -5.82
CA SER A 206 7.32 42.16 -7.09
C SER A 206 7.34 43.69 -6.89
N ALA A 207 7.00 44.17 -5.69
CA ALA A 207 7.16 45.57 -5.30
C ALA A 207 8.62 45.97 -5.02
N HIS A 208 9.51 45.01 -4.70
CA HIS A 208 10.93 45.23 -4.43
C HIS A 208 11.83 45.01 -5.65
N SER A 209 11.31 44.41 -6.73
CA SER A 209 12.05 44.17 -7.99
C SER A 209 11.56 45.05 -9.16
N ALA A 210 10.88 46.17 -8.90
CA ALA A 210 10.70 47.18 -9.95
C ALA A 210 12.08 47.61 -10.47
N PRO A 211 12.27 47.76 -11.80
CA PRO A 211 13.59 48.06 -12.35
C PRO A 211 13.98 49.46 -11.90
N ALA A 212 14.87 49.54 -10.91
CA ALA A 212 15.51 50.79 -10.53
C ALA A 212 16.30 51.28 -11.75
N THR A 213 15.69 52.18 -12.52
CA THR A 213 16.38 52.94 -13.57
C THR A 213 17.50 53.70 -12.89
N LYS A 214 18.73 53.19 -12.96
CA LYS A 214 19.93 53.87 -12.49
C LYS A 214 20.11 55.13 -13.34
N LYS A 215 19.63 56.27 -12.83
CA LYS A 215 20.06 57.58 -13.33
C LYS A 215 21.47 57.81 -12.83
N HIS A 216 22.43 57.75 -13.75
CA HIS A 216 23.79 58.19 -13.53
C HIS A 216 23.78 59.71 -13.24
N SER A 217 24.18 60.11 -12.04
CA SER A 217 24.62 61.48 -11.76
C SER A 217 26.14 61.47 -11.58
N PRO A 218 26.88 62.36 -12.27
CA PRO A 218 28.33 62.44 -12.12
C PRO A 218 28.66 63.40 -10.98
N THR A 219 29.46 62.96 -10.02
CA THR A 219 30.10 63.88 -9.08
C THR A 219 31.38 63.28 -8.51
N THR A 220 32.48 63.69 -9.16
CA THR A 220 33.80 64.07 -8.61
C THR A 220 34.49 63.18 -7.58
N ARG A 221 35.63 62.65 -8.04
CA ARG A 221 36.77 62.12 -7.29
C ARG A 221 37.22 63.09 -6.19
N THR A 222 37.49 62.58 -4.98
CA THR A 222 38.67 62.94 -4.16
C THR A 222 39.05 61.75 -3.26
N SER A 223 40.34 61.43 -3.31
CA SER A 223 41.08 60.41 -2.57
C SER A 223 41.22 60.70 -1.06
N SER A 224 41.28 59.67 -0.21
CA SER A 224 42.46 59.34 0.63
C SER A 224 42.12 58.39 1.81
N ASN A 225 42.84 57.26 1.84
CA ASN A 225 43.45 56.53 2.97
C ASN A 225 42.74 56.35 4.35
N LYS A 226 42.64 55.07 4.72
CA LYS A 226 42.64 54.47 6.09
C LYS A 226 43.91 54.85 6.87
N PRO A 227 44.01 54.73 8.23
CA PRO A 227 43.75 53.49 9.00
C PRO A 227 43.09 53.68 10.40
N ASP A 228 42.35 52.66 10.88
CA ASP A 228 42.67 51.75 12.02
C ASP A 228 42.91 52.43 13.40
N SER A 229 41.95 52.24 14.31
CA SER A 229 42.20 52.33 15.76
C SER A 229 41.17 51.52 16.55
N ARG A 230 41.65 50.42 17.12
CA ARG A 230 41.06 49.70 18.26
C ARG A 230 40.86 50.64 19.45
N GLN A 231 39.74 50.53 20.15
CA GLN A 231 39.71 50.65 21.62
C GLN A 231 38.47 50.00 22.23
N ARG A 232 38.74 49.27 23.32
CA ARG A 232 37.82 48.60 24.25
C ARG A 232 37.23 49.61 25.25
N HIS A 233 36.01 49.33 25.73
CA HIS A 233 35.47 49.54 27.09
C HIS A 233 34.08 48.85 27.06
N GLU A 234 33.75 47.78 27.79
CA GLU A 234 33.65 47.52 29.25
C GLU A 234 32.69 48.43 30.06
N GLN A 235 31.85 47.73 30.83
CA GLN A 235 30.95 48.10 31.95
C GLN A 235 29.54 48.58 31.56
N ALA A 236 28.45 47.79 31.76
CA ALA A 236 27.87 47.15 32.95
C ALA A 236 26.85 48.04 33.69
N HIS A 237 25.57 47.65 33.63
CA HIS A 237 24.52 47.82 34.66
C HIS A 237 23.18 47.32 34.06
N ASP A 238 22.16 46.84 34.75
CA ASP A 238 21.98 45.90 35.87
C ASP A 238 20.44 45.68 35.98
N GLN A 239 20.03 44.52 36.49
CA GLN A 239 18.72 44.15 37.10
C GLN A 239 17.45 44.15 36.20
N GLN A 240 16.72 43.04 36.00
CA GLN A 240 15.88 42.21 36.90
C GLN A 240 14.46 42.21 36.27
N SER A 241 13.54 41.25 36.36
CA SER A 241 13.35 40.00 37.14
C SER A 241 12.04 39.33 36.66
N ARG A 242 11.78 38.11 37.19
CA ARG A 242 10.52 37.31 37.31
C ARG A 242 10.54 36.03 36.45
N ALA A 243 10.24 34.82 36.94
CA ALA A 243 9.62 34.33 38.18
C ALA A 243 10.09 32.87 38.45
N GLY A 244 10.25 32.43 39.71
CA GLY A 244 9.27 31.59 40.44
C GLY A 244 9.55 30.08 40.27
N ALA A 245 10.39 29.41 41.09
CA ALA A 245 10.15 28.84 42.43
C ALA A 245 9.49 27.43 42.46
N LYS A 246 10.26 26.39 42.85
CA LYS A 246 10.10 25.54 44.08
C LYS A 246 10.62 24.09 43.94
N ASP A 247 11.56 23.77 44.82
CA ASP A 247 11.70 22.58 45.70
C ASP A 247 11.51 21.15 45.16
N LYS A 248 12.56 20.31 45.21
CA LYS A 248 12.88 19.43 46.36
C LYS A 248 14.11 18.54 46.09
N ALA A 249 14.76 18.20 47.20
CA ALA A 249 16.04 17.51 47.30
C ALA A 249 15.99 16.00 46.99
N SER A 250 17.08 15.50 46.40
CA SER A 250 17.68 14.22 46.80
C SER A 250 19.19 14.25 46.52
N LYS A 251 19.93 13.68 47.47
CA LYS A 251 21.38 13.75 47.64
C LYS A 251 21.96 12.40 47.24
N GLN A 252 22.89 12.35 46.27
CA GLN A 252 23.87 11.27 46.18
C GLN A 252 25.12 11.71 45.41
N GLN A 253 26.25 11.42 46.03
CA GLN A 253 27.61 11.84 45.70
C GLN A 253 28.15 11.07 44.48
N LYS A 254 28.87 11.76 43.58
CA LYS A 254 30.17 11.31 43.04
C LYS A 254 30.72 12.32 42.02
N GLY A 255 31.98 12.74 42.25
CA GLY A 255 32.91 13.21 41.23
C GLY A 255 32.62 14.58 40.61
N GLU A 256 33.20 15.63 41.18
CA GLU A 256 33.35 16.92 40.51
C GLU A 256 34.24 16.74 39.26
N GLN A 257 33.64 16.85 38.08
CA GLN A 257 34.35 17.15 36.85
C GLN A 257 33.89 18.52 36.37
N PRO A 258 34.80 19.46 36.02
CA PRO A 258 34.41 20.75 35.50
C PRO A 258 33.65 20.56 34.17
N GLN A 259 32.61 21.37 33.95
CA GLN A 259 31.85 21.36 32.69
C GLN A 259 32.71 21.95 31.56
N LEU A 260 33.60 21.13 31.02
CA LEU A 260 34.48 21.48 29.89
C LEU A 260 33.66 21.58 28.60
N ASN A 261 34.00 22.55 27.76
CA ASN A 261 33.34 22.73 26.47
C ASN A 261 33.55 21.51 25.57
N ARG A 262 32.59 21.21 24.67
CA ARG A 262 32.59 20.00 23.81
C ARG A 262 33.94 19.73 23.11
N ARG A 263 34.67 20.80 22.77
CA ARG A 263 35.99 20.74 22.14
C ARG A 263 37.09 20.24 23.07
N GLU A 264 37.07 20.64 24.33
CA GLU A 264 38.00 20.19 25.37
C GLU A 264 37.71 18.74 25.76
N ARG A 265 36.42 18.36 25.84
CA ARG A 265 36.01 16.98 26.11
C ARG A 265 36.52 15.99 25.05
N ARG A 266 36.47 16.39 23.78
CA ARG A 266 37.02 15.60 22.66
C ARG A 266 38.54 15.50 22.71
N ARG A 267 39.21 16.56 23.15
CA ARG A 267 40.67 16.58 23.28
C ARG A 267 41.12 15.62 24.38
N LEU A 268 40.44 15.64 25.53
CA LEU A 268 40.72 14.73 26.64
C LEU A 268 40.50 13.27 26.25
N MET A 269 39.38 12.95 25.56
CA MET A 269 39.13 11.59 25.06
C MET A 269 40.22 11.10 24.10
N ARG A 270 40.75 12.00 23.26
CA ARG A 270 41.79 11.63 22.30
C ARG A 270 43.15 11.40 22.97
N GLU A 271 43.41 12.13 24.05
CA GLU A 271 44.62 11.98 24.86
C GLU A 271 44.57 10.70 25.70
N THR A 272 43.39 10.32 26.22
CA THR A 272 43.21 9.05 26.94
C THR A 272 43.28 7.83 26.00
N ILE A 273 42.76 7.95 24.78
CA ILE A 273 42.86 6.87 23.77
C ILE A 273 44.29 6.72 23.25
N ALA A 274 45.08 7.81 23.20
CA ALA A 274 46.48 7.75 22.76
C ALA A 274 47.45 7.23 23.83
N ALA A 275 47.01 7.08 25.08
CA ALA A 275 47.85 6.66 26.21
C ALA A 275 47.71 5.16 26.59
N GLU A 276 46.78 4.43 25.97
CA GLU A 276 46.59 2.99 26.17
C GLU A 276 47.11 2.24 24.94
N PRO A 277 48.17 1.41 25.03
CA PRO A 277 48.57 0.52 23.95
C PRO A 277 47.63 -0.69 23.84
N ASP A 278 47.11 -0.90 22.63
CA ASP A 278 46.17 -1.96 22.26
C ASP A 278 46.74 -3.38 22.46
N GLU A 279 46.13 -4.16 23.37
CA GLU A 279 46.19 -5.63 23.40
C GLU A 279 44.76 -6.15 23.18
N ASP A 280 44.48 -6.58 21.94
CA ASP A 280 43.77 -7.83 21.58
C ASP A 280 43.16 -7.73 20.16
N ASP A 281 43.93 -8.31 19.24
CA ASP A 281 43.61 -8.68 17.85
C ASP A 281 42.84 -10.00 17.85
N ASP A 282 41.59 -10.02 17.36
CA ASP A 282 40.94 -11.28 16.98
C ASP A 282 39.75 -11.05 16.02
N GLY A 283 39.90 -11.50 14.76
CA GLY A 283 38.78 -12.09 14.00
C GLY A 283 38.26 -11.38 12.74
N GLY A 284 39.11 -11.07 11.76
CA GLY A 284 38.68 -10.78 10.38
C GLY A 284 38.08 -12.03 9.70
N PHE A 285 36.75 -12.07 9.53
CA PHE A 285 35.99 -13.25 9.12
C PHE A 285 35.50 -13.26 7.66
N PHE A 286 36.01 -12.46 6.71
CA PHE A 286 35.57 -12.68 5.33
C PHE A 286 36.61 -12.31 4.29
N GLU A 287 37.53 -13.24 4.06
CA GLU A 287 38.32 -13.30 2.84
C GLU A 287 38.06 -14.68 2.18
N GLU A 288 37.46 -14.62 0.98
CA GLU A 288 37.63 -15.56 -0.13
C GLU A 288 37.07 -17.00 -0.01
N MET A 289 35.86 -17.21 -0.54
CA MET A 289 35.56 -18.32 -1.46
C MET A 289 34.29 -18.08 -2.30
#